data_AF-A0A9W5Y303-F1
#
_entry.id   AF-A0A9W5Y303-F1
#
_cell.length_a   1.000
_cell.length_b   1.000
_cell.length_c   1.000
_cell.angle_alpha   90.00
_cell.angle_beta   90.00
_cell.angle_gamma   90.00
#
_symmetry.space_group_name_H-M   'P 1'
#
loop_
_entity.id
_entity.type
_entity.pdbx_description
1 polymer ?
#
loop_
_entity_poly.entity_id
_entity_poly.type
_entity_poly.pdbx_seq_one_letter_code
_entity_poly.pdbx_strand_id
1 'polypeptide(L)'
;MSKKRIAIISLFTSVITYLALYFQWAEFYKGYSYSSFNLSISIIFLLAWLLFSFHFGKVQQKKYIKFIVVYWGINIISAIAILAFANNELIQAVLFPFYIWYGGPLYGFRYIFLESVRLSIDIPILMVITSPLGLLSCFTGYWYGGKKAKLKEHNFLW
;
A
#
# COMPACT_ATOMS: atom_id res chain seq x y z
N MET A 1 -2.47 -18.24 17.22
CA MET A 1 -1.53 -17.56 16.30
C MET A 1 -0.17 -17.49 17.00
N SER A 2 0.97 -17.74 16.34
CA SER A 2 2.26 -17.73 17.05
C SER A 2 2.64 -16.32 17.51
N LYS A 3 3.32 -16.20 18.68
CA LYS A 3 3.80 -14.91 19.22
C LYS A 3 4.62 -14.12 18.19
N LYS A 4 5.48 -14.81 17.44
CA LYS A 4 6.28 -14.24 16.34
C LYS A 4 5.40 -13.60 15.24
N ARG A 5 4.29 -14.26 14.88
CA ARG A 5 3.38 -13.74 13.84
C ARG A 5 2.62 -12.51 14.31
N ILE A 6 2.18 -12.51 15.57
CA ILE A 6 1.56 -11.32 16.19
C ILE A 6 2.54 -10.14 16.13
N ALA A 7 3.78 -10.33 16.58
CA ALA A 7 4.80 -9.29 16.56
C ALA A 7 5.07 -8.73 15.15
N ILE A 8 5.17 -9.59 14.14
CA ILE A 8 5.38 -9.15 12.74
C ILE A 8 4.19 -8.33 12.23
N ILE A 9 2.96 -8.78 12.48
CA ILE A 9 1.76 -8.05 12.07
C ILE A 9 1.70 -6.70 12.78
N SER A 10 1.86 -6.68 14.11
CA SER A 10 1.83 -5.45 14.90
C SER A 10 2.90 -4.45 14.45
N LEU A 11 4.13 -4.90 14.24
CA LEU A 11 5.22 -4.04 13.74
C LEU A 11 4.88 -3.46 12.37
N PHE A 12 4.42 -4.31 11.43
CA PHE A 12 4.03 -3.87 10.11
C PHE A 12 2.89 -2.84 10.17
N THR A 13 1.82 -3.14 10.90
CA THR A 13 0.69 -2.22 11.08
C THR A 13 1.14 -0.89 11.68
N SER A 14 1.99 -0.88 12.70
CA SER A 14 2.51 0.36 13.29
C SER A 14 3.31 1.20 12.28
N VAL A 15 4.19 0.56 11.51
CA VAL A 15 4.98 1.25 10.48
C VAL A 15 4.07 1.85 9.40
N ILE A 16 3.13 1.07 8.87
CA ILE A 16 2.22 1.55 7.82
C ILE A 16 1.33 2.68 8.33
N THR A 17 0.84 2.58 9.57
CA THR A 17 0.03 3.63 10.19
C THR A 17 0.83 4.91 10.39
N TYR A 18 2.07 4.81 10.88
CA TYR A 18 2.96 5.96 11.01
C TYR A 18 3.20 6.64 9.66
N LEU A 19 3.48 5.86 8.60
CA LEU A 19 3.68 6.41 7.26
C LEU A 19 2.42 7.10 6.73
N ALA A 20 1.24 6.51 6.93
CA ALA A 20 -0.02 7.11 6.50
C ALA A 20 -0.26 8.47 7.18
N LEU A 21 -0.03 8.56 8.49
CA LEU A 21 -0.16 9.82 9.24
C LEU A 21 0.89 10.85 8.82
N TYR A 22 2.14 10.42 8.58
CA TYR A 22 3.21 11.30 8.09
C TYR A 22 2.85 11.94 6.74
N PHE A 23 2.35 11.14 5.80
CA PHE A 23 1.96 11.64 4.49
C PHE A 23 0.69 12.47 4.52
N GLN A 24 -0.27 12.15 5.37
CA GLN A 24 -1.41 13.03 5.63
C GLN A 24 -0.93 14.41 6.08
N TRP A 25 0.03 14.46 7.00
CA TRP A 25 0.56 15.74 7.48
C TRP A 25 1.31 16.49 6.37
N ALA A 26 2.09 15.80 5.54
CA ALA A 26 2.77 16.38 4.39
C ALA A 26 1.81 16.89 3.30
N GLU A 27 0.74 16.15 3.01
CA GLU A 27 -0.25 16.48 1.98
C GLU A 27 -1.13 17.66 2.42
N PHE A 28 -1.71 17.61 3.63
CA PHE A 28 -2.73 18.57 4.06
C PHE A 28 -2.20 19.77 4.83
N TYR A 29 -1.10 19.64 5.58
CA TYR A 29 -0.61 20.73 6.43
C TYR A 29 0.60 21.48 5.85
N LYS A 30 1.34 20.89 4.90
CA LYS A 30 2.48 21.54 4.21
C LYS A 30 2.16 22.05 2.80
N GLY A 31 0.88 22.07 2.41
CA GLY A 31 0.44 22.66 1.14
C GLY A 31 0.92 21.89 -0.09
N TYR A 32 0.73 20.56 -0.11
CA TYR A 32 1.02 19.73 -1.28
C TYR A 32 2.48 19.68 -1.73
N SER A 33 3.46 19.80 -0.83
CA SER A 33 4.86 19.65 -1.24
C SER A 33 5.14 18.21 -1.69
N TYR A 34 5.72 18.08 -2.88
CA TYR A 34 6.17 16.81 -3.46
C TYR A 34 7.69 16.86 -3.58
N SER A 35 8.37 15.76 -3.27
CA SER A 35 9.82 15.70 -3.31
C SER A 35 10.30 14.28 -3.63
N SER A 36 11.56 14.16 -4.05
CA SER A 36 12.24 12.88 -4.21
C SER A 36 12.28 12.06 -2.91
N PHE A 37 12.25 12.74 -1.75
CA PHE A 37 12.14 12.10 -0.44
C PHE A 37 10.77 11.44 -0.25
N ASN A 38 9.68 12.12 -0.61
CA ASN A 38 8.33 11.53 -0.60
C ASN A 38 8.27 10.28 -1.49
N LEU A 39 8.82 10.34 -2.71
CA LEU A 39 8.89 9.18 -3.59
C LEU A 39 9.66 8.01 -2.96
N SER A 40 10.81 8.29 -2.34
CA SER A 40 11.62 7.26 -1.67
C SER A 40 10.82 6.55 -0.57
N ILE A 41 10.04 7.28 0.22
CA ILE A 41 9.17 6.67 1.24
C ILE A 41 8.08 5.81 0.59
N SER A 42 7.44 6.24 -0.50
CA SER A 42 6.45 5.43 -1.21
C SER A 42 7.05 4.13 -1.76
N ILE A 43 8.28 4.16 -2.26
CA ILE A 43 9.02 2.97 -2.68
C ILE A 43 9.28 2.04 -1.49
N ILE A 44 9.77 2.59 -0.37
CA ILE A 44 10.00 1.81 0.87
C ILE A 44 8.70 1.16 1.36
N PHE A 45 7.58 1.87 1.30
CA PHE A 45 6.26 1.35 1.63
C PHE A 45 5.87 0.16 0.75
N LEU A 46 6.07 0.24 -0.57
CA LEU A 46 5.83 -0.89 -1.46
C LEU A 46 6.76 -2.07 -1.17
N LEU A 47 8.04 -1.81 -0.87
CA LEU A 47 9.00 -2.84 -0.49
C LEU A 47 8.63 -3.51 0.85
N ALA A 48 8.12 -2.75 1.81
CA ALA A 48 7.62 -3.30 3.07
C ALA A 48 6.45 -4.26 2.82
N TRP A 49 5.49 -3.89 1.96
CA TRP A 49 4.42 -4.77 1.52
C TRP A 49 4.94 -6.04 0.82
N LEU A 50 5.95 -5.91 -0.03
CA LEU A 50 6.59 -7.06 -0.70
C LEU A 50 7.17 -8.04 0.32
N LEU A 51 7.96 -7.55 1.27
CA LEU A 51 8.61 -8.36 2.30
C LEU A 51 7.60 -9.00 3.25
N PHE A 52 6.58 -8.25 3.65
CA PHE A 52 5.47 -8.76 4.47
C PHE A 52 4.74 -9.88 3.73
N SER A 53 4.41 -9.67 2.47
CA SER A 53 3.76 -10.68 1.61
C SER A 53 4.63 -11.91 1.42
N PHE A 54 5.94 -11.72 1.24
CA PHE A 54 6.91 -12.80 1.15
C PHE A 54 6.96 -13.67 2.41
N HIS A 55 6.87 -13.07 3.59
CA HIS A 55 6.74 -13.81 4.84
C HIS A 55 5.48 -14.70 4.85
N PHE A 56 4.32 -14.14 4.44
CA PHE A 56 3.07 -14.91 4.39
C PHE A 56 3.03 -15.96 3.28
N GLY A 57 3.73 -15.71 2.18
CA GLY A 57 3.95 -16.68 1.10
C GLY A 57 4.73 -17.89 1.57
N LYS A 58 5.80 -17.68 2.36
CA LYS A 58 6.61 -18.79 2.93
C LYS A 58 5.80 -19.74 3.78
N VAL A 59 4.80 -19.24 4.50
CA VAL A 59 3.92 -20.04 5.35
C VAL A 59 2.61 -20.44 4.66
N GLN A 60 2.48 -20.18 3.34
CA GLN A 60 1.33 -20.55 2.49
C GLN A 60 -0.03 -20.15 3.09
N GLN A 61 -0.11 -18.98 3.73
CA GLN A 61 -1.31 -18.54 4.44
C GLN A 61 -2.41 -18.11 3.45
N LYS A 62 -3.33 -19.01 3.07
CA LYS A 62 -4.40 -18.73 2.09
C LYS A 62 -5.27 -17.50 2.43
N LYS A 63 -5.58 -17.28 3.71
CA LYS A 63 -6.37 -16.12 4.18
C LYS A 63 -5.69 -14.77 3.89
N TYR A 64 -4.37 -14.77 3.71
CA TYR A 64 -3.59 -13.57 3.38
C TYR A 64 -3.95 -13.00 2.01
N ILE A 65 -4.21 -13.87 1.02
CA ILE A 65 -4.59 -13.44 -0.33
C ILE A 65 -5.92 -12.65 -0.28
N LYS A 66 -6.91 -13.16 0.48
CA LYS A 66 -8.18 -12.44 0.68
C LYS A 66 -7.93 -11.09 1.36
N PHE A 67 -7.04 -11.04 2.35
CA PHE A 67 -6.69 -9.79 3.04
C PHE A 67 -6.10 -8.75 2.08
N ILE A 68 -5.11 -9.08 1.24
CA ILE A 68 -4.50 -8.11 0.33
C ILE A 68 -5.50 -7.61 -0.72
N VAL A 69 -6.38 -8.48 -1.23
CA VAL A 69 -7.42 -8.08 -2.19
C VAL A 69 -8.42 -7.12 -1.53
N VAL A 70 -8.84 -7.39 -0.29
CA VAL A 70 -9.74 -6.50 0.44
C VAL A 70 -9.07 -5.17 0.77
N TYR A 71 -7.83 -5.20 1.28
CA TYR A 71 -7.08 -3.98 1.65
C TYR A 71 -6.93 -3.03 0.45
N TRP A 72 -6.39 -3.53 -0.66
CA TRP A 72 -6.19 -2.72 -1.86
C TRP A 72 -7.50 -2.44 -2.61
N GLY A 73 -8.48 -3.32 -2.51
CA GLY A 73 -9.83 -3.10 -3.03
C GLY A 73 -10.51 -1.92 -2.35
N ILE A 74 -10.46 -1.84 -1.01
CA ILE A 74 -10.95 -0.68 -0.26
C ILE A 74 -10.26 0.60 -0.73
N ASN A 75 -8.94 0.56 -0.93
CA ASN A 75 -8.20 1.71 -1.43
C ASN A 75 -8.74 2.21 -2.79
N ILE A 76 -8.81 1.31 -3.78
CA ILE A 76 -9.26 1.64 -5.14
C ILE A 76 -10.71 2.13 -5.12
N ILE A 77 -11.60 1.41 -4.43
CA ILE A 77 -13.03 1.77 -4.36
C ILE A 77 -13.20 3.13 -3.69
N SER A 78 -12.48 3.39 -2.59
CA SER A 78 -12.55 4.68 -1.90
C SER A 78 -12.09 5.84 -2.79
N ALA A 79 -11.01 5.66 -3.56
CA ALA A 79 -10.51 6.67 -4.48
C ALA A 79 -11.50 6.95 -5.63
N ILE A 80 -12.10 5.90 -6.21
CA ILE A 80 -13.14 6.03 -7.24
C ILE A 80 -14.38 6.72 -6.67
N ALA A 81 -14.80 6.37 -5.45
CA ALA A 81 -15.96 6.98 -4.82
C ALA A 81 -15.72 8.47 -4.51
N ILE A 82 -14.52 8.86 -4.06
CA ILE A 82 -14.16 10.28 -3.89
C ILE A 82 -14.27 11.04 -5.21
N LEU A 83 -13.81 10.46 -6.32
CA LEU A 83 -13.95 11.06 -7.65
C LEU A 83 -15.42 11.18 -8.08
N ALA A 84 -16.22 10.13 -7.90
CA ALA A 84 -17.63 10.10 -8.29
C ALA A 84 -18.49 11.09 -7.48
N PHE A 85 -18.13 11.32 -6.21
CA PHE A 85 -18.86 12.19 -5.29
C PHE A 85 -18.06 13.46 -4.94
N ALA A 86 -17.30 13.99 -5.90
CA ALA A 86 -16.45 15.18 -5.73
C ALA A 86 -17.20 16.45 -5.27
N ASN A 87 -18.52 16.50 -5.43
CA ASN A 87 -19.35 17.64 -5.00
C ASN A 87 -20.17 17.37 -3.73
N ASN A 88 -19.98 16.21 -3.07
CA ASN A 88 -20.71 15.84 -1.86
C ASN A 88 -19.76 15.78 -0.66
N GLU A 89 -19.75 16.86 0.12
CA GLU A 89 -18.87 17.02 1.28
C GLU A 89 -19.07 15.94 2.35
N LEU A 90 -20.32 15.51 2.57
CA LEU A 90 -20.64 14.48 3.56
C LEU A 90 -20.03 13.12 3.19
N ILE A 91 -20.15 12.73 1.91
CA ILE A 91 -19.54 11.48 1.42
C ILE A 91 -18.01 11.57 1.48
N GLN A 92 -17.43 12.71 1.13
CA GLN A 92 -15.98 12.88 1.21
C GLN A 92 -15.45 12.79 2.62
N ALA A 93 -16.11 13.43 3.60
CA ALA A 93 -15.70 13.36 5.00
C ALA A 93 -15.67 11.92 5.52
N VAL A 94 -16.61 11.07 5.08
CA VAL A 94 -16.67 9.64 5.45
C VAL A 94 -15.57 8.84 4.77
N LEU A 95 -15.22 9.15 3.52
CA LEU A 95 -14.23 8.40 2.74
C LEU A 95 -12.78 8.84 3.03
N PHE A 96 -12.59 10.02 3.58
CA PHE A 96 -11.29 10.63 3.84
C PHE A 96 -10.34 9.79 4.71
N PRO A 97 -10.79 9.13 5.80
CA PRO A 97 -9.91 8.27 6.59
C PRO A 97 -9.39 7.05 5.82
N PHE A 98 -10.21 6.48 4.91
CA PHE A 98 -9.80 5.35 4.08
C PHE A 98 -8.77 5.79 3.04
N TYR A 99 -8.98 6.96 2.46
CA TYR A 99 -8.03 7.57 1.54
C TYR A 99 -6.64 7.77 2.20
N ILE A 100 -6.61 8.29 3.44
CA ILE A 100 -5.36 8.47 4.19
C ILE A 100 -4.68 7.12 4.47
N TRP A 101 -5.41 6.20 5.10
CA TRP A 101 -4.78 4.99 5.64
C TRP A 101 -4.31 4.04 4.54
N TYR A 102 -5.09 3.95 3.46
CA TYR A 102 -4.82 2.99 2.40
C TYR A 102 -4.02 3.59 1.24
N GLY A 103 -4.12 4.90 1.01
CA GLY A 103 -3.53 5.57 -0.15
C GLY A 103 -2.45 6.58 0.17
N GLY A 104 -2.47 7.21 1.35
CA GLY A 104 -1.52 8.27 1.73
C GLY A 104 -0.04 7.93 1.47
N PRO A 105 0.44 6.72 1.82
CA PRO A 105 1.82 6.32 1.53
C PRO A 105 2.21 6.25 0.05
N LEU A 106 1.26 6.25 -0.89
CA LEU A 106 1.50 6.30 -2.34
C LEU A 106 1.63 7.72 -2.89
N TYR A 107 1.36 8.75 -2.07
CA TYR A 107 1.43 10.16 -2.47
C TYR A 107 2.77 10.55 -3.11
N GLY A 108 3.89 9.95 -2.68
CA GLY A 108 5.22 10.23 -3.22
C GLY A 108 5.36 9.98 -4.74
N PHE A 109 4.50 9.13 -5.32
CA PHE A 109 4.47 8.94 -6.78
C PHE A 109 4.05 10.19 -7.56
N ARG A 110 3.41 11.18 -6.91
CA ARG A 110 3.10 12.47 -7.52
C ARG A 110 4.36 13.17 -8.07
N TYR A 111 5.50 12.96 -7.41
CA TYR A 111 6.79 13.49 -7.86
C TYR A 111 7.13 13.03 -9.29
N ILE A 112 6.87 11.77 -9.64
CA ILE A 112 7.16 11.25 -10.99
C ILE A 112 6.26 11.94 -12.03
N PHE A 113 4.97 12.04 -11.76
CA PHE A 113 4.02 12.63 -12.72
C PHE A 113 4.28 14.12 -12.94
N LEU A 114 4.64 14.86 -11.90
CA LEU A 114 4.93 16.29 -12.02
C LEU A 114 6.30 16.55 -12.64
N GLU A 115 7.37 15.91 -12.15
CA GLU A 115 8.73 16.22 -12.62
C GLU A 115 9.08 15.53 -13.95
N SER A 116 8.68 14.26 -14.12
CA SER A 116 9.05 13.48 -15.31
C SER A 116 8.04 13.62 -16.44
N VAL A 117 6.74 13.69 -16.11
CA VAL A 117 5.65 13.70 -17.11
C VAL A 117 5.07 15.11 -17.31
N ARG A 118 5.41 16.08 -16.44
CA ARG A 118 4.86 17.45 -16.44
C ARG A 118 3.32 17.47 -16.40
N LEU A 119 2.73 16.49 -15.73
CA LEU A 119 1.29 16.33 -15.62
C LEU A 119 0.87 16.52 -14.16
N SER A 120 0.03 17.53 -13.93
CA SER A 120 -0.65 17.69 -12.64
C SER A 120 -1.83 16.74 -12.58
N ILE A 121 -1.77 15.78 -11.65
CA ILE A 121 -2.82 14.78 -11.44
C ILE A 121 -3.41 15.00 -10.06
N ASP A 122 -4.75 14.96 -9.99
CA ASP A 122 -5.47 14.95 -8.73
C ASP A 122 -5.15 13.69 -7.93
N ILE A 123 -5.04 13.83 -6.62
CA ILE A 123 -4.53 12.72 -5.80
C ILE A 123 -5.44 11.47 -5.83
N PRO A 124 -6.78 11.56 -5.84
CA PRO A 124 -7.61 10.37 -6.02
C PRO A 124 -7.31 9.62 -7.34
N ILE A 125 -6.99 10.34 -8.42
CA ILE A 125 -6.57 9.75 -9.70
C ILE A 125 -5.19 9.09 -9.55
N LEU A 126 -4.25 9.79 -8.90
CA LEU A 126 -2.92 9.24 -8.58
C LEU A 126 -3.04 7.91 -7.81
N MET A 127 -3.94 7.86 -6.82
CA MET A 127 -4.19 6.64 -6.05
C MET A 127 -4.70 5.52 -6.94
N VAL A 128 -5.75 5.74 -7.74
CA VAL A 128 -6.26 4.71 -8.68
C VAL A 128 -5.16 4.16 -9.60
N ILE A 129 -4.24 5.01 -10.07
CA ILE A 129 -3.12 4.60 -10.93
C ILE A 129 -2.06 3.81 -10.15
N THR A 130 -1.81 4.15 -8.88
CA THR A 130 -0.69 3.60 -8.10
C THR A 130 -1.08 2.43 -7.20
N SER A 131 -2.35 2.27 -6.79
CA SER A 131 -2.84 1.11 -6.02
C SER A 131 -2.52 -0.24 -6.67
N PRO A 132 -2.59 -0.41 -8.02
CA PRO A 132 -2.16 -1.63 -8.68
C PRO A 132 -0.71 -2.02 -8.38
N LEU A 133 0.20 -1.06 -8.16
CA LEU A 133 1.58 -1.34 -7.76
C LEU A 133 1.64 -1.99 -6.37
N GLY A 134 0.75 -1.58 -5.47
CA GLY A 134 0.55 -2.21 -4.16
C GLY A 134 0.13 -3.68 -4.27
N LEU A 135 -0.88 -3.95 -5.10
CA LEU A 135 -1.32 -5.32 -5.40
C LEU A 135 -0.20 -6.16 -6.00
N LEU A 136 0.49 -5.63 -7.01
CA LEU A 136 1.61 -6.31 -7.68
C LEU A 136 2.73 -6.62 -6.69
N SER A 137 3.11 -5.65 -5.86
CA SER A 137 4.10 -5.85 -4.79
C SER A 137 3.68 -6.98 -3.84
N CYS A 138 2.40 -7.02 -3.46
CA CYS A 138 1.90 -8.05 -2.55
C CYS A 138 1.88 -9.45 -3.20
N PHE A 139 1.33 -9.55 -4.41
CA PHE A 139 1.24 -10.82 -5.13
C PHE A 139 2.61 -11.39 -5.48
N THR A 140 3.53 -10.54 -5.95
CA THR A 140 4.92 -10.95 -6.25
C THR A 140 5.59 -11.44 -4.97
N GLY A 141 5.55 -10.67 -3.88
CA GLY A 141 6.11 -11.08 -2.60
C GLY A 141 5.57 -12.44 -2.14
N TYR A 142 4.25 -12.60 -2.09
CA TYR A 142 3.60 -13.85 -1.70
C TYR A 142 4.01 -15.03 -2.59
N TRP A 143 4.01 -14.85 -3.91
CA TRP A 143 4.39 -15.89 -4.86
C TRP A 143 5.85 -16.33 -4.71
N TYR A 144 6.78 -15.39 -4.60
CA TYR A 144 8.19 -15.68 -4.37
C TYR A 144 8.40 -16.41 -3.04
N GLY A 145 7.70 -15.99 -1.99
CA GLY A 145 7.75 -16.67 -0.68
C GLY A 145 7.28 -18.11 -0.78
N GLY A 146 6.17 -18.34 -1.48
CA GLY A 146 5.61 -19.66 -1.69
C GLY A 146 6.50 -20.60 -2.52
N LYS A 147 7.11 -20.09 -3.60
CA LYS A 147 8.09 -20.85 -4.40
C LYS A 147 9.27 -21.32 -3.56
N LYS A 148 9.85 -20.43 -2.74
CA LYS A 148 11.00 -20.77 -1.89
C LYS A 148 10.65 -21.80 -0.81
N ALA A 149 9.42 -21.80 -0.30
CA ALA A 149 8.96 -22.80 0.66
C ALA A 149 8.91 -24.20 0.02
N LYS A 150 8.32 -24.32 -1.16
CA LYS A 150 8.21 -25.58 -1.91
C LYS A 150 9.58 -26.18 -2.28
N LEU A 151 10.52 -25.34 -2.70
CA LEU A 151 11.89 -25.79 -3.02
C LEU A 151 12.61 -26.37 -1.78
N LYS A 152 12.37 -25.80 -0.59
CA LYS A 152 12.97 -26.29 0.65
C LYS A 152 12.40 -27.65 1.06
N GLU A 153 11.10 -27.87 0.86
CA GLU A 153 10.46 -29.18 1.10
C GLU A 153 11.01 -30.23 0.15
N HIS A 154 11.17 -29.91 -1.15
CA HIS A 154 11.72 -30.84 -2.13
C HIS A 154 13.17 -31.25 -1.81
N ASN A 155 14.03 -30.31 -1.39
CA ASN A 155 15.42 -30.62 -1.04
C ASN A 155 15.59 -31.40 0.28
N PHE A 156 14.53 -31.53 1.10
CA PHE A 156 14.56 -32.30 2.34
C PHE A 156 14.14 -33.76 2.16
N LEU A 157 13.62 -34.11 0.97
CA LEU A 157 13.12 -35.43 0.60
C LEU A 157 14.14 -36.24 -0.22
N TRP A 158 15.37 -35.74 -0.36
CA TRP A 158 16.54 -36.41 -0.97
C TRP A 158 17.70 -36.36 0.03
#